data_AF-A0A8T5KXD8-F1
#
_entry.id   AF-A0A8T5KXD8-F1
#
_cell.length_a   1.000
_cell.length_b   1.000
_cell.length_c   1.000
_cell.angle_alpha   90.00
_cell.angle_beta   90.00
_cell.angle_gamma   90.00
#
_symmetry.space_group_name_H-M   'P 1'
#
loop_
_entity.id
_entity.type
_entity.pdbx_description
1 polymer ?
#
loop_
_entity_poly.entity_id
_entity_poly.type
_entity_poly.pdbx_seq_one_letter_code
_entity_poly.pdbx_strand_id
1 'polypeptide(L)'
;MANIYKLKFTILQQGIVRFLSAKAGKSFNALRLAKSLEVSQAAIAKALPKLEEEELIKTEKDKESGRWSVELNRDSRKVLQMKRIENLRVIYESGLFDFLEKEFAGSTIILFGSYSKGEDVVGSDIDIAVIGRKEKKIDLGEFEKKLDREIFVNFYDSFKGIHKRLKENIFNGVVLVGGIEV
;
A
#
# COMPACT_ATOMS: atom_id res chain seq x y z
N MET A 1 -10.03 -28.18 -10.17
CA MET A 1 -10.11 -26.71 -10.00
C MET A 1 -9.40 -26.34 -8.70
N ALA A 2 -8.52 -25.34 -8.72
CA ALA A 2 -7.94 -24.82 -7.48
C ALA A 2 -9.07 -24.17 -6.66
N ASN A 3 -9.25 -24.60 -5.41
CA ASN A 3 -10.21 -23.97 -4.50
C ASN A 3 -9.67 -22.61 -4.08
N ILE A 4 -10.20 -21.53 -4.66
CA ILE A 4 -9.76 -20.15 -4.41
C ILE A 4 -9.99 -19.70 -2.95
N TYR A 5 -10.85 -20.38 -2.20
CA TYR A 5 -11.14 -20.08 -0.80
C TYR A 5 -10.17 -20.78 0.17
N LYS A 6 -9.36 -21.73 -0.31
CA LYS A 6 -8.35 -22.36 0.53
C LYS A 6 -7.18 -21.39 0.73
N LEU A 7 -6.85 -21.11 1.99
CA LEU A 7 -5.69 -20.30 2.33
C LEU A 7 -4.43 -20.92 1.71
N LYS A 8 -3.81 -20.18 0.78
CA LYS A 8 -2.60 -20.60 0.09
C LYS A 8 -1.33 -20.38 0.92
N PHE A 9 -1.35 -19.35 1.78
CA PHE A 9 -0.21 -18.90 2.55
C PHE A 9 -0.49 -18.97 4.04
N THR A 10 0.53 -19.35 4.82
CA THR A 10 0.50 -19.26 6.29
C THR A 10 0.39 -17.81 6.76
N ILE A 11 0.01 -17.60 8.02
CA ILE A 11 -0.04 -16.26 8.64
C ILE A 11 1.32 -15.56 8.53
N LEU A 12 2.42 -16.27 8.79
CA LEU A 12 3.77 -15.70 8.67
C LEU A 12 4.08 -15.27 7.23
N GLN A 13 3.75 -16.10 6.23
CA GLN A 13 3.96 -15.76 4.83
C GLN A 13 3.15 -14.52 4.41
N GLN A 14 1.90 -14.42 4.85
CA GLN A 14 1.08 -13.23 4.63
C GLN A 14 1.70 -12.01 5.32
N GLY A 15 2.19 -12.16 6.56
CA GLY A 15 2.88 -11.11 7.31
C GLY A 15 4.15 -10.61 6.61
N ILE A 16 4.96 -11.51 6.05
CA ILE A 16 6.15 -11.16 5.26
C ILE A 16 5.75 -10.33 4.03
N VAL A 17 4.76 -10.79 3.25
CA VAL A 17 4.30 -10.05 2.06
C VAL A 17 3.74 -8.68 2.44
N ARG A 18 2.92 -8.61 3.49
CA ARG A 18 2.36 -7.35 3.99
C ARG A 18 3.46 -6.37 4.42
N PHE A 19 4.46 -6.84 5.17
CA PHE A 19 5.60 -6.02 5.58
C PHE A 19 6.41 -5.51 4.38
N LEU A 20 6.72 -6.40 3.43
CA LEU A 20 7.48 -6.05 2.22
C LEU A 20 6.68 -5.12 1.30
N SER A 21 5.35 -5.22 1.23
CA SER A 21 4.48 -4.25 0.57
C SER A 21 4.62 -2.86 1.20
N ALA A 22 4.55 -2.75 2.53
CA ALA A 22 4.72 -1.48 3.22
C ALA A 22 6.14 -0.90 3.10
N LYS A 23 7.14 -1.74 2.78
CA LYS A 23 8.54 -1.32 2.61
C LYS A 23 9.06 -1.54 1.20
N ALA A 24 8.18 -1.49 0.19
CA ALA A 24 8.53 -1.69 -1.20
C ALA A 24 9.67 -0.77 -1.67
N GLY A 25 10.56 -1.31 -2.50
CA GLY A 25 11.80 -0.65 -2.94
C GLY A 25 12.96 -0.73 -1.94
N LYS A 26 12.82 -1.51 -0.87
CA LYS A 26 13.91 -1.86 0.05
C LYS A 26 14.05 -3.37 0.15
N SER A 27 15.29 -3.82 0.33
CA SER A 27 15.60 -5.21 0.63
C SER A 27 15.96 -5.42 2.09
N PHE A 28 15.70 -6.64 2.58
CA PHE A 28 15.86 -7.02 3.98
C PHE A 28 16.54 -8.38 4.10
N ASN A 29 17.39 -8.55 5.10
CA ASN A 29 17.86 -9.88 5.45
C ASN A 29 16.90 -10.60 6.40
N ALA A 30 17.03 -11.93 6.49
CA ALA A 30 16.16 -12.76 7.32
C ALA A 30 16.14 -12.34 8.80
N LEU A 31 17.25 -11.82 9.33
CA LEU A 31 17.32 -11.33 10.71
C LEU A 31 16.48 -10.06 10.92
N ARG A 32 16.51 -9.11 9.98
CA ARG A 32 15.69 -7.89 10.05
C ARG A 32 14.20 -8.24 9.91
N LEU A 33 13.84 -9.12 8.98
CA LEU A 33 12.46 -9.61 8.85
C LEU A 33 11.98 -10.29 10.14
N ALA A 34 12.82 -11.13 10.74
CA ALA A 34 12.51 -11.82 11.99
C ALA A 34 12.24 -10.84 13.13
N LYS A 35 13.07 -9.79 13.27
CA LYS A 35 12.86 -8.73 14.27
C LYS A 35 11.57 -7.94 14.02
N SER A 36 11.32 -7.53 12.78
CA SER A 36 10.14 -6.73 12.43
C SER A 36 8.81 -7.49 12.56
N LEU A 37 8.84 -8.82 12.43
CA LEU A 37 7.66 -9.68 12.52
C LEU A 37 7.60 -10.46 13.85
N GLU A 38 8.53 -10.21 14.77
CA GLU A 38 8.60 -10.85 16.09
C GLU A 38 8.60 -12.38 16.05
N VAL A 39 9.33 -12.95 15.10
CA VAL A 39 9.49 -14.42 14.93
C VAL A 39 10.96 -14.83 14.90
N SER A 40 11.23 -16.13 14.93
CA SER A 40 12.60 -16.62 14.78
C SER A 40 13.11 -16.48 13.33
N GLN A 41 14.42 -16.26 13.19
CA GLN A 41 15.07 -16.23 11.87
C GLN A 41 14.89 -17.56 11.11
N ALA A 42 14.84 -18.68 11.84
CA ALA A 42 14.57 -20.00 11.25
C ALA A 42 13.15 -20.09 10.68
N ALA A 43 12.14 -19.48 11.31
CA ALA A 43 10.79 -19.43 10.79
C ALA A 43 10.72 -18.61 9.48
N ILE A 44 11.40 -17.46 9.43
CA ILE A 44 11.55 -16.69 8.19
C ILE A 44 12.19 -17.55 7.09
N ALA A 45 13.34 -18.17 7.37
CA ALA A 45 14.06 -18.98 6.38
C ALA A 45 13.19 -20.14 5.82
N LYS A 46 12.32 -20.73 6.64
CA LYS A 46 11.36 -21.76 6.19
C LYS A 46 10.21 -21.21 5.36
N ALA A 47 9.81 -19.96 5.57
CA ALA A 47 8.69 -19.32 4.88
C ALA A 47 9.04 -18.80 3.48
N LEU A 48 10.28 -18.32 3.29
CA LEU A 48 10.74 -17.67 2.05
C LEU A 48 10.64 -18.54 0.79
N PRO A 49 11.04 -19.84 0.78
CA PRO A 49 11.07 -20.63 -0.45
C PRO A 49 9.72 -20.68 -1.17
N LYS A 50 8.62 -20.81 -0.42
CA LYS A 50 7.28 -20.83 -1.02
C LYS A 50 6.83 -19.47 -1.55
N LEU A 51 7.27 -18.37 -0.94
CA LEU A 51 6.97 -17.03 -1.44
C LEU A 51 7.75 -16.72 -2.73
N GLU A 52 8.97 -17.21 -2.83
CA GLU A 52 9.82 -17.10 -4.02
C GLU A 52 9.31 -17.99 -5.16
N GLU A 53 8.93 -19.24 -4.88
CA GLU A 53 8.27 -20.15 -5.84
C GLU A 53 7.01 -19.52 -6.45
N GLU A 54 6.29 -18.71 -5.67
CA GLU A 54 5.07 -18.01 -6.08
C GLU A 54 5.33 -16.64 -6.69
N GLU A 55 6.60 -16.30 -6.89
CA GLU A 55 7.11 -15.05 -7.45
C GLU A 55 6.60 -13.81 -6.71
N LEU A 56 6.31 -13.92 -5.41
CA LEU A 56 5.86 -12.80 -4.58
C LEU A 56 7.04 -11.96 -4.05
N ILE A 57 8.19 -12.61 -3.90
CA ILE A 57 9.44 -12.00 -3.43
C ILE A 57 10.57 -12.38 -4.38
N LYS A 58 11.64 -11.60 -4.34
CA LYS A 58 12.93 -11.95 -4.90
C LYS A 58 13.89 -12.21 -3.74
N THR A 59 14.68 -13.27 -3.84
CA THR A 59 15.80 -13.48 -2.93
C THR A 59 17.12 -13.46 -3.69
N GLU A 60 18.08 -12.74 -3.16
CA GLU A 60 19.43 -12.66 -3.71
C GLU A 60 20.45 -12.89 -2.60
N LYS A 61 21.53 -13.60 -2.91
CA LYS A 61 22.65 -13.71 -1.98
C LYS A 61 23.58 -12.54 -2.24
N ASP A 62 23.66 -11.64 -1.27
CA ASP A 62 24.57 -10.49 -1.31
C ASP A 62 26.01 -11.00 -1.44
N LYS A 63 26.72 -10.51 -2.47
CA LYS A 63 28.04 -11.03 -2.85
C LYS A 63 29.14 -10.65 -1.86
N GLU A 64 29.00 -9.52 -1.16
CA GLU A 64 30.01 -9.00 -0.22
C GLU A 64 29.84 -9.59 1.19
N SER A 65 28.61 -9.62 1.70
CA SER A 65 28.28 -10.08 3.05
C SER A 65 27.90 -11.55 3.12
N GLY A 66 27.61 -12.18 1.98
CA GLY A 66 27.13 -13.56 1.88
C GLY A 66 25.72 -13.78 2.44
N ARG A 67 25.02 -12.71 2.86
CA ARG A 67 23.71 -12.76 3.48
C ARG A 67 22.60 -12.74 2.44
N TRP A 68 21.48 -13.37 2.76
CA TRP A 68 20.27 -13.29 1.94
C TRP A 68 19.67 -11.89 2.03
N SER A 69 19.32 -11.34 0.86
CA SER A 69 18.58 -10.13 0.61
C SER A 69 17.20 -10.54 0.08
N VAL A 70 16.14 -10.01 0.67
CA VAL A 70 14.75 -10.34 0.35
C VAL A 70 14.01 -9.05 0.04
N GLU A 71 13.37 -8.98 -1.13
CA GLU A 71 12.57 -7.84 -1.56
C GLU A 71 11.22 -8.30 -2.13
N LEU A 72 10.21 -7.44 -2.11
CA LEU A 72 8.96 -7.66 -2.83
C LEU A 72 9.21 -7.73 -4.35
N ASN A 73 8.63 -8.71 -5.06
CA ASN A 73 8.77 -8.80 -6.51
C ASN A 73 7.84 -7.80 -7.24
N ARG A 74 8.28 -6.54 -7.36
CA ARG A 74 7.50 -5.45 -7.99
C ARG A 74 7.39 -5.55 -9.52
N ASP A 75 8.17 -6.42 -10.17
CA ASP A 75 8.08 -6.66 -11.61
C ASP A 75 6.84 -7.49 -11.98
N SER A 76 6.26 -8.18 -10.99
CA SER A 76 5.06 -8.98 -11.18
C SER A 76 3.81 -8.12 -11.05
N ARG A 77 3.02 -8.04 -12.14
CA ARG A 77 1.71 -7.36 -12.12
C ARG A 77 0.78 -7.90 -11.04
N LYS A 78 0.82 -9.21 -10.77
CA LYS A 78 0.05 -9.86 -9.70
C LYS A 78 0.43 -9.30 -8.34
N VAL A 79 1.73 -9.12 -8.08
CA VAL A 79 2.24 -8.57 -6.81
C VAL A 79 1.85 -7.11 -6.65
N LEU A 80 1.89 -6.31 -7.72
CA LEU A 80 1.40 -4.92 -7.67
C LEU A 80 -0.11 -4.85 -7.36
N GLN A 81 -0.93 -5.74 -7.94
CA GLN A 81 -2.35 -5.80 -7.58
C GLN A 81 -2.58 -6.26 -6.14
N MET A 82 -1.81 -7.23 -5.65
CA MET A 82 -1.87 -7.63 -4.22
C MET A 82 -1.45 -6.48 -3.31
N LYS A 83 -0.41 -5.73 -3.68
CA LYS A 83 0.04 -4.55 -2.94
C LYS A 83 -1.01 -3.45 -2.92
N ARG A 84 -1.71 -3.20 -4.03
CA ARG A 84 -2.86 -2.28 -4.08
C ARG A 84 -3.93 -2.66 -3.05
N ILE A 85 -4.24 -3.95 -2.91
CA ILE A 85 -5.20 -4.44 -1.92
C ILE A 85 -4.67 -4.18 -0.50
N GLU A 86 -3.40 -4.48 -0.23
CA GLU A 86 -2.81 -4.25 1.09
C GLU A 86 -2.74 -2.76 1.45
N ASN A 87 -2.40 -1.89 0.50
CA ASN A 87 -2.44 -0.44 0.68
C ASN A 87 -3.85 0.02 1.09
N LEU A 88 -4.87 -0.42 0.37
CA LEU A 88 -6.26 -0.06 0.66
C LEU A 88 -6.72 -0.63 2.02
N ARG A 89 -6.36 -1.88 2.33
CA ARG A 89 -6.61 -2.49 3.65
C ARG A 89 -6.02 -1.62 4.76
N VAL A 90 -4.77 -1.18 4.60
CA VAL A 90 -4.07 -0.35 5.60
C VAL A 90 -4.74 1.02 5.77
N ILE A 91 -5.26 1.62 4.70
CA ILE A 91 -6.07 2.86 4.79
C ILE A 91 -7.28 2.66 5.71
N TYR A 92 -8.04 1.57 5.52
CA TYR A 92 -9.19 1.26 6.37
C TYR A 92 -8.78 0.94 7.81
N GLU A 93 -7.79 0.06 8.01
CA GLU A 93 -7.35 -0.35 9.34
C GLU A 93 -6.71 0.81 10.14
N SER A 94 -6.17 1.83 9.47
CA SER A 94 -5.59 3.01 10.13
C SER A 94 -6.63 3.96 10.72
N GLY A 95 -7.90 3.87 10.30
CA GLY A 95 -8.96 4.82 10.61
C GLY A 95 -8.94 6.09 9.75
N LEU A 96 -8.00 6.22 8.81
CA LEU A 96 -7.92 7.39 7.92
C LEU A 96 -9.19 7.53 7.08
N PHE A 97 -9.73 6.40 6.60
CA PHE A 97 -10.99 6.40 5.86
C PHE A 97 -12.13 7.06 6.66
N ASP A 98 -12.40 6.56 7.87
CA ASP A 98 -13.49 7.05 8.73
C ASP A 98 -13.31 8.52 9.10
N PHE A 99 -12.06 8.92 9.35
CA PHE A 99 -11.71 10.31 9.62
C PHE A 99 -12.05 11.23 8.44
N LEU A 100 -11.61 10.87 7.22
CA LEU A 100 -11.86 11.66 6.02
C LEU A 100 -13.36 11.73 5.69
N GLU A 101 -14.08 10.62 5.81
CA GLU A 101 -15.53 10.57 5.60
C GLU A 101 -16.27 11.53 6.53
N LYS A 102 -15.93 11.51 7.82
CA LYS A 102 -16.52 12.39 8.82
C LYS A 102 -16.16 13.86 8.59
N GLU A 103 -14.89 14.17 8.35
CA GLU A 103 -14.41 15.54 8.21
C GLU A 103 -14.90 16.21 6.92
N PHE A 104 -15.15 15.42 5.88
CA PHE A 104 -15.57 15.87 4.56
C PHE A 104 -16.91 15.27 4.13
N ALA A 105 -17.86 15.17 5.06
CA ALA A 105 -19.19 14.62 4.79
C ALA A 105 -19.85 15.27 3.54
N GLY A 106 -20.37 14.44 2.65
CA GLY A 106 -21.00 14.86 1.38
C GLY A 106 -20.04 15.32 0.30
N SER A 107 -18.74 15.03 0.43
CA SER A 107 -17.75 15.16 -0.64
C SER A 107 -17.56 13.85 -1.41
N THR A 108 -16.85 13.91 -2.52
CA THR A 108 -16.26 12.71 -3.15
C THR A 108 -14.79 12.66 -2.79
N ILE A 109 -14.35 11.56 -2.19
CA ILE A 109 -12.98 11.36 -1.71
C ILE A 109 -12.36 10.23 -2.52
N ILE A 110 -11.22 10.52 -3.15
CA ILE A 110 -10.55 9.58 -4.06
C ILE A 110 -9.08 9.45 -3.66
N LEU A 111 -8.67 8.22 -3.35
CA LEU A 111 -7.26 7.86 -3.23
C LEU A 111 -6.69 7.68 -4.65
N PHE A 112 -5.67 8.44 -5.01
CA PHE A 112 -5.07 8.37 -6.35
C PHE A 112 -3.54 8.25 -6.28
N GLY A 113 -2.87 8.44 -7.41
CA GLY A 113 -1.41 8.38 -7.47
C GLY A 113 -0.84 6.96 -7.35
N SER A 114 0.46 6.88 -7.08
CA SER A 114 1.20 5.60 -7.06
C SER A 114 0.72 4.64 -5.97
N TYR A 115 0.27 5.19 -4.82
CA TYR A 115 -0.26 4.42 -3.70
C TYR A 115 -1.55 3.69 -4.06
N SER A 116 -2.46 4.37 -4.77
CA SER A 116 -3.71 3.77 -5.27
C SER A 116 -3.50 2.64 -6.30
N LYS A 117 -2.35 2.65 -6.98
CA LYS A 117 -1.96 1.68 -8.01
C LYS A 117 -1.13 0.51 -7.45
N GLY A 118 -0.63 0.63 -6.22
CA GLY A 118 0.31 -0.32 -5.61
C GLY A 118 1.76 -0.16 -6.10
N GLU A 119 2.06 0.88 -6.87
CA GLU A 119 3.37 1.14 -7.47
C GLU A 119 4.33 1.87 -6.51
N ASP A 120 3.78 2.45 -5.44
CA ASP A 120 4.50 3.23 -4.43
C ASP A 120 5.67 2.45 -3.79
N VAL A 121 6.63 3.22 -3.30
CA VAL A 121 7.79 2.76 -2.53
C VAL A 121 7.82 3.42 -1.17
N VAL A 122 8.80 3.05 -0.34
CA VAL A 122 8.95 3.57 1.03
C VAL A 122 9.04 5.10 1.14
N GLY A 123 9.45 5.81 0.08
CA GLY A 123 9.53 7.27 0.05
C GLY A 123 8.40 7.95 -0.72
N SER A 124 7.41 7.20 -1.18
CA SER A 124 6.22 7.77 -1.82
C SER A 124 5.29 8.39 -0.78
N ASP A 125 4.41 9.26 -1.24
CA ASP A 125 3.33 9.90 -0.53
C ASP A 125 1.98 9.20 -0.78
N ILE A 126 0.97 9.58 -0.01
CA ILE A 126 -0.43 9.17 -0.18
C ILE A 126 -1.23 10.35 -0.71
N ASP A 127 -1.57 10.29 -1.99
CA ASP A 127 -2.36 11.33 -2.67
C ASP A 127 -3.86 11.10 -2.52
N ILE A 128 -4.56 12.09 -1.97
CA ILE A 128 -6.01 12.08 -1.79
C ILE A 128 -6.62 13.33 -2.43
N ALA A 129 -7.69 13.15 -3.19
CA ALA A 129 -8.49 14.24 -3.73
C ALA A 129 -9.84 14.31 -3.01
N VAL A 130 -10.20 15.51 -2.54
CA VAL A 130 -11.50 15.82 -1.95
C VAL A 130 -12.23 16.78 -2.89
N ILE A 131 -13.37 16.32 -3.43
CA ILE A 131 -14.15 17.04 -4.43
C ILE A 131 -15.48 17.51 -3.83
N GLY A 132 -15.87 18.76 -4.10
CA GLY A 132 -17.14 19.34 -3.66
C GLY A 132 -17.10 19.94 -2.26
N ARG A 133 -15.90 20.17 -1.71
CA ARG A 133 -15.68 20.87 -0.44
C ARG A 133 -14.51 21.84 -0.58
N LYS A 134 -14.61 22.96 0.15
CA LYS A 134 -13.52 23.92 0.27
C LYS A 134 -12.40 23.33 1.11
N GLU A 135 -11.20 23.84 0.89
CA GLU A 135 -10.03 23.52 1.69
C GLU A 135 -10.31 23.74 3.17
N LYS A 136 -9.89 22.77 3.98
CA LYS A 136 -10.02 22.77 5.43
C LYS A 136 -8.72 22.26 6.02
N LYS A 137 -8.20 22.97 7.00
CA LYS A 137 -7.05 22.51 7.77
C LYS A 137 -7.46 21.32 8.64
N ILE A 138 -6.78 20.20 8.46
CA ILE A 138 -6.96 18.96 9.22
C ILE A 138 -5.61 18.51 9.78
N ASP A 139 -5.63 17.79 10.89
CA ASP A 139 -4.43 17.14 11.45
C ASP A 139 -4.38 15.70 10.97
N LEU A 140 -3.32 15.35 10.22
CA LEU A 140 -3.09 14.01 9.70
C LEU A 140 -1.94 13.30 10.41
N GLY A 141 -1.29 13.95 11.39
CA GLY A 141 -0.03 13.47 11.96
C GLY A 141 -0.15 12.12 12.67
N GLU A 142 -1.32 11.76 13.19
CA GLU A 142 -1.53 10.41 13.74
C GLU A 142 -1.56 9.33 12.64
N PHE A 143 -2.14 9.63 11.47
CA PHE A 143 -2.27 8.70 10.36
C PHE A 143 -0.94 8.56 9.65
N GLU A 144 -0.21 9.67 9.43
CA GLU A 144 1.11 9.65 8.83
C GLU A 144 2.09 8.79 9.64
N LYS A 145 2.03 8.87 10.98
CA LYS A 145 2.82 8.01 11.88
C LYS A 145 2.42 6.54 11.77
N LYS A 146 1.13 6.22 11.69
CA LYS A 146 0.63 4.84 11.54
C LYS A 146 1.01 4.24 10.19
N LEU A 147 0.94 5.05 9.13
CA LEU A 147 1.19 4.64 7.75
C LEU A 147 2.67 4.69 7.37
N ASP A 148 3.50 5.41 8.14
CA ASP A 148 4.90 5.71 7.85
C ASP A 148 5.03 6.42 6.48
N ARG A 149 4.11 7.35 6.21
CA ARG A 149 3.93 8.04 4.92
C ARG A 149 3.36 9.43 5.14
N GLU A 150 3.80 10.39 4.34
CA GLU A 150 3.16 11.70 4.24
C GLU A 150 1.84 11.57 3.47
N ILE A 151 0.83 12.34 3.87
CA ILE A 151 -0.49 12.32 3.23
C ILE A 151 -0.79 13.70 2.65
N PHE A 152 -0.95 13.77 1.33
CA PHE A 152 -1.34 15.00 0.65
C PHE A 152 -2.82 15.00 0.28
N VAL A 153 -3.57 15.94 0.85
CA VAL A 153 -4.99 16.12 0.56
C VAL A 153 -5.17 17.35 -0.34
N ASN A 154 -5.61 17.10 -1.56
CA ASN A 154 -5.88 18.11 -2.57
C ASN A 154 -7.38 18.41 -2.64
N PHE A 155 -7.76 19.68 -2.57
CA PHE A 155 -9.15 20.11 -2.57
C PHE A 155 -9.56 20.70 -3.92
N TYR A 156 -10.75 20.32 -4.38
CA TYR A 156 -11.33 20.84 -5.61
C TYR A 156 -12.83 21.10 -5.44
N ASP A 157 -13.31 22.26 -5.90
CA ASP A 157 -14.75 22.55 -5.88
C ASP A 157 -15.54 21.61 -6.81
N SER A 158 -14.96 21.28 -7.96
CA SER A 158 -15.54 20.34 -8.92
C SER A 158 -14.48 19.78 -9.85
N PHE A 159 -14.82 18.71 -10.59
CA PHE A 159 -13.94 18.16 -11.61
C PHE A 159 -13.69 19.12 -12.80
N LYS A 160 -14.53 20.14 -13.04
CA LYS A 160 -14.45 20.97 -14.27
C LYS A 160 -13.11 21.72 -14.37
N GLY A 161 -12.58 22.23 -13.26
CA GLY A 161 -11.35 23.03 -13.21
C GLY A 161 -10.04 22.23 -13.14
N ILE A 162 -10.11 20.91 -13.00
CA ILE A 162 -8.90 20.08 -12.85
C ILE A 162 -8.25 19.84 -14.22
N HIS A 163 -6.95 20.10 -14.31
CA HIS A 163 -6.15 19.85 -15.52
C HIS A 163 -6.29 18.39 -15.99
N LYS A 164 -6.41 18.18 -17.30
CA LYS A 164 -6.77 16.88 -17.93
C LYS A 164 -5.97 15.69 -17.36
N ARG A 165 -4.64 15.78 -17.35
CA ARG A 165 -3.77 14.69 -16.86
C ARG A 165 -4.00 14.34 -15.39
N LEU A 166 -4.23 15.36 -14.54
CA LEU A 166 -4.49 15.14 -13.12
C LEU A 166 -5.87 14.53 -12.91
N LYS A 167 -6.86 15.00 -13.67
CA LYS A 167 -8.21 14.42 -13.67
C LYS A 167 -8.21 12.95 -14.07
N GLU A 168 -7.45 12.58 -15.09
CA GLU A 168 -7.26 11.17 -15.50
C GLU A 168 -6.59 10.35 -14.39
N ASN A 169 -5.59 10.90 -13.69
CA ASN A 169 -4.98 10.21 -12.55
C ASN A 169 -5.96 10.01 -11.40
N ILE A 170 -6.79 11.01 -11.08
CA ILE A 170 -7.82 10.91 -10.05
C ILE A 170 -8.88 9.88 -10.45
N PHE A 171 -9.38 9.91 -11.69
CA PHE A 171 -10.39 8.96 -12.17
C PHE A 171 -9.90 7.50 -12.21
N ASN A 172 -8.60 7.28 -12.38
CA ASN A 172 -7.99 5.96 -12.30
C ASN A 172 -7.70 5.50 -10.85
N GLY A 173 -8.03 6.32 -9.85
CA GLY A 173 -7.85 6.03 -8.44
C GLY A 173 -8.89 5.07 -7.86
N VAL A 174 -9.03 5.09 -6.55
CA VAL A 174 -10.03 4.35 -5.78
C VAL A 174 -10.93 5.37 -5.09
N VAL A 175 -12.23 5.34 -5.42
CA VAL A 175 -13.24 6.12 -4.70
C VAL A 175 -13.35 5.54 -3.29
N LEU A 176 -13.01 6.34 -2.30
CA LEU A 176 -13.19 6.02 -0.90
C LEU A 176 -14.63 6.37 -0.48
N VAL A 177 -15.05 7.62 -0.71
CA VAL A 177 -16.36 8.14 -0.29
C VAL A 177 -17.05 8.81 -1.47
N GLY A 178 -18.38 8.70 -1.51
CA GLY A 178 -19.21 9.37 -2.50
C GLY A 178 -19.22 8.66 -3.85
N GLY A 179 -19.19 9.43 -4.94
CA GLY A 179 -19.28 8.89 -6.28
C GLY A 179 -19.08 9.97 -7.35
N ILE A 180 -18.78 9.54 -8.56
CA ILE A 180 -18.61 10.43 -9.71
C ILE A 180 -19.88 10.34 -10.54
N GLU A 181 -20.62 11.44 -10.63
CA GLU A 181 -21.72 11.56 -11.59
C GLU A 181 -21.13 11.90 -12.97
N VAL A 182 -21.42 11.07 -13.96
CA VAL A 182 -20.89 11.14 -15.34
C VAL A 182 -21.98 11.64 -16.27
#